data_AF-A0AAV8ASN2-F1
#
_entry.id   AF-A0AAV8ASN2-F1
#
_cell.length_a   1.000
_cell.length_b   1.000
_cell.length_c   1.000
_cell.angle_alpha   90.00
_cell.angle_beta   90.00
_cell.angle_gamma   90.00
#
_symmetry.space_group_name_H-M   'P 1'
#
loop_
_entity.id
_entity.type
_entity.pdbx_description
1 polymer ?
#
loop_
_entity_poly.entity_id
_entity_poly.type
_entity_poly.pdbx_seq_one_letter_code
_entity_poly.pdbx_strand_id
1 'polypeptide(L)'
;MQVTELGCGAVVVGCMFDHRVADAYSFNMFMSAWAETALGQPISSMPSFRRSLLASRPLPSNSLDPLLDRFYTPLSLCPPPNPLISCSALVSRIYYVPAADIARLQDIAGRKHSKVVCFTAYLWQILARSANLGEKSCSMGIVVDGRTRMKNVHGEKFMENYFGNVISAPYGNLRVESLLDMKLAEVAQEVYKWLSPAVLTNDSTQTYFYYYSN
;
A
#
# COMPACT_ATOMS: atom_id res chain seq x y z
N MET A 1 5.88 22.40 1.44
CA MET A 1 7.09 22.14 2.27
C MET A 1 7.10 23.11 3.41
N GLN A 2 7.39 22.66 4.62
CA GLN A 2 7.54 23.48 5.82
C GLN A 2 8.84 23.08 6.52
N VAL A 3 9.66 24.06 6.89
CA VAL A 3 10.88 23.86 7.67
C VAL A 3 10.67 24.53 9.02
N THR A 4 10.82 23.76 10.10
CA THR A 4 10.62 24.24 11.47
C THR A 4 11.88 24.00 12.27
N GLU A 5 12.51 25.07 12.72
CA GLU A 5 13.63 25.01 13.66
C GLU A 5 13.08 24.92 15.09
N LEU A 6 13.60 23.98 15.87
CA LEU A 6 13.27 23.78 17.27
C LEU A 6 14.21 24.61 18.14
N GLY A 7 13.81 24.91 19.38
CA GLY A 7 14.61 25.74 20.29
C GLY A 7 16.01 25.19 20.61
N CYS A 8 16.29 23.93 20.31
CA CYS A 8 17.61 23.30 20.43
C CYS A 8 18.46 23.34 19.15
N GLY A 9 18.01 24.02 18.09
CA GLY A 9 18.68 24.09 16.78
C GLY A 9 18.43 22.88 15.87
N ALA A 10 17.65 21.89 16.32
CA ALA A 10 17.21 20.80 15.45
C ALA A 10 16.18 21.28 14.42
N VAL A 11 16.17 20.68 13.24
CA VAL A 11 15.25 21.07 12.15
C VAL A 11 14.30 19.91 11.83
N VAL A 12 13.01 20.22 11.74
CA VAL A 12 11.97 19.32 11.25
C VAL A 12 11.50 19.80 9.89
N VAL A 13 11.53 18.92 8.90
CA VAL A 13 10.99 19.17 7.56
C VAL A 13 9.67 18.43 7.39
N GLY A 14 8.59 19.19 7.24
CA GLY A 14 7.26 18.69 6.91
C GLY A 14 6.98 18.80 5.42
N CYS A 15 6.51 17.71 4.82
CA CYS A 15 6.17 17.64 3.41
C CYS A 15 4.70 17.23 3.24
N MET A 16 4.00 17.91 2.34
CA MET A 16 2.66 17.55 1.90
C MET A 16 2.68 17.52 0.38
N PHE A 17 2.06 16.51 -0.20
CA PHE A 17 1.93 16.37 -1.65
C PHE A 17 0.58 15.74 -2.00
N ASP A 18 0.13 15.99 -3.23
CA ASP A 18 -1.09 15.40 -3.76
C ASP A 18 -0.83 13.95 -4.17
N HIS A 19 -1.47 12.99 -3.50
CA HIS A 19 -1.27 11.56 -3.77
C HIS A 19 -1.75 11.15 -5.17
N ARG A 20 -2.55 11.98 -5.87
CA ARG A 20 -2.87 11.76 -7.30
C ARG A 20 -1.66 11.95 -8.21
N VAL A 21 -0.62 12.62 -7.72
CA VAL A 21 0.57 12.96 -8.50
C VAL A 21 1.69 11.94 -8.31
N ALA A 22 1.79 11.35 -7.12
CA ALA A 22 2.95 10.56 -6.70
C ALA A 22 2.58 9.53 -5.64
N ASP A 23 3.22 8.36 -5.69
CA ASP A 23 3.26 7.40 -4.60
C ASP A 23 4.48 7.65 -3.68
N ALA A 24 4.60 6.87 -2.61
CA ALA A 24 5.71 6.98 -1.67
C ALA A 24 7.10 6.79 -2.34
N TYR A 25 7.20 5.97 -3.39
CA TYR A 25 8.44 5.80 -4.14
C TYR A 25 8.82 7.09 -4.86
N SER A 26 7.87 7.69 -5.59
CA SER A 26 8.08 8.96 -6.30
C SER A 26 8.34 10.11 -5.35
N PHE A 27 7.66 10.15 -4.21
CA PHE A 27 7.94 11.11 -3.15
C PHE A 27 9.38 10.96 -2.62
N ASN A 28 9.86 9.72 -2.41
CA ASN A 28 11.24 9.47 -2.03
C ASN A 28 12.24 9.93 -3.11
N MET A 29 11.94 9.73 -4.40
CA MET A 29 12.76 10.26 -5.49
C MET A 29 12.87 11.79 -5.41
N PHE A 30 11.76 12.49 -5.16
CA PHE A 30 11.75 13.94 -4.97
C PHE A 30 12.62 14.36 -3.78
N MET A 31 12.49 13.67 -2.63
CA MET A 31 13.26 13.99 -1.43
C MET A 31 14.77 13.80 -1.65
N SER A 32 15.17 12.73 -2.34
CA SER A 32 16.58 12.50 -2.71
C SER A 32 17.10 13.59 -3.64
N ALA A 33 16.37 13.89 -4.73
CA ALA A 33 16.77 14.92 -5.69
C ALA A 33 16.84 16.32 -5.04
N TRP A 34 15.93 16.61 -4.10
CA TRP A 34 15.95 17.86 -3.33
C TRP A 34 17.19 17.95 -2.43
N ALA A 35 17.55 16.86 -1.74
CA ALA A 35 18.76 16.80 -0.92
C ALA A 35 20.03 16.96 -1.76
N GLU A 36 20.14 16.26 -2.90
CA GLU A 36 21.26 16.38 -3.83
C GLU A 36 21.41 17.82 -4.35
N THR A 37 20.29 18.42 -4.76
CA THR A 37 20.26 19.82 -5.22
C THR A 37 20.71 20.79 -4.13
N ALA A 38 20.25 20.59 -2.88
CA ALA A 38 20.64 21.42 -1.74
C ALA A 38 22.15 21.30 -1.42
N LEU A 39 22.77 20.16 -1.74
CA LEU A 39 24.21 19.91 -1.60
C LEU A 39 25.02 20.36 -2.83
N GLY A 40 24.38 20.90 -3.88
CA GLY A 40 25.04 21.25 -5.13
C GLY A 40 25.53 20.03 -5.93
N GLN A 41 24.97 18.85 -5.66
CA GLN A 41 25.31 17.60 -6.34
C GLN A 41 24.42 17.39 -7.58
N PRO A 42 24.92 16.66 -8.60
CA PRO A 42 24.07 16.24 -9.70
C PRO A 42 23.01 15.25 -9.19
N ILE A 43 21.81 15.33 -9.76
CA ILE A 43 20.72 14.42 -9.42
C ILE A 43 21.06 13.00 -9.91
N SER A 44 21.08 12.03 -9.01
CA SER A 44 21.53 10.65 -9.33
C SER A 44 20.54 9.90 -10.23
N SER A 45 19.24 10.09 -10.00
CA SER A 45 18.16 9.40 -10.69
C SER A 45 17.17 10.41 -11.25
N MET A 46 17.32 10.74 -12.53
CA MET A 46 16.46 11.74 -13.17
C MET A 46 15.04 11.17 -13.37
N PRO A 47 13.99 11.79 -12.81
CA PRO A 47 12.63 11.30 -12.93
C PRO A 47 12.11 11.36 -14.38
N SER A 48 11.38 10.31 -14.75
CA SER A 48 10.62 10.21 -15.99
C SER A 48 9.15 10.53 -15.72
N PHE A 49 8.63 11.56 -16.39
CA PHE A 49 7.23 11.98 -16.28
C PHE A 49 6.35 11.46 -17.43
N ARG A 50 6.80 10.45 -18.17
CA ARG A 50 6.09 9.90 -19.34
C ARG A 50 4.92 9.00 -18.91
N ARG A 51 3.83 9.61 -18.44
CA ARG A 51 2.64 8.92 -17.92
C ARG A 51 1.88 8.10 -18.96
N SER A 52 1.89 8.53 -20.23
CA SER A 52 1.21 7.85 -21.34
C SER A 52 1.64 6.41 -21.57
N LEU A 53 2.77 5.99 -21.00
CA LEU A 53 3.30 4.64 -21.12
C LEU A 53 2.64 3.65 -20.16
N LEU A 54 2.01 4.13 -19.07
CA LEU A 54 1.17 3.31 -18.18
C LEU A 54 -0.33 3.43 -18.49
N ALA A 55 -0.67 4.06 -19.63
CA ALA A 55 -2.06 4.22 -20.03
C ALA A 55 -2.75 2.86 -20.12
N SER A 56 -3.86 2.72 -19.38
CA SER A 56 -4.66 1.50 -19.36
C SER A 56 -5.04 1.12 -20.79
N ARG A 57 -4.73 -0.11 -21.23
CA ARG A 57 -5.26 -0.63 -22.48
C ARG A 57 -6.79 -0.73 -22.36
N PRO A 58 -7.56 -0.43 -23.42
CA PRO A 58 -8.99 -0.67 -23.40
C PRO A 58 -9.24 -2.16 -23.09
N LEU A 59 -9.96 -2.45 -22.01
CA LEU A 59 -10.45 -3.81 -21.77
C LEU A 59 -11.38 -4.19 -22.93
N PRO A 60 -11.32 -5.44 -23.42
CA PRO A 60 -12.34 -5.95 -24.32
C PRO A 60 -13.72 -5.72 -23.67
N SER A 61 -14.67 -5.17 -24.43
CA SER A 61 -15.99 -4.71 -23.96
C SER A 61 -16.84 -5.77 -23.23
N ASN A 62 -16.39 -7.03 -23.19
CA ASN A 62 -17.12 -8.17 -22.65
C ASN A 62 -16.40 -8.84 -21.45
N SER A 63 -15.25 -8.33 -21.01
CA SER A 63 -14.57 -8.84 -19.82
C SER A 63 -14.81 -7.90 -18.64
N LEU A 64 -15.87 -8.16 -17.86
CA LEU A 64 -15.97 -7.57 -16.53
C LEU A 64 -14.90 -8.26 -15.68
N ASP A 65 -13.78 -7.58 -15.51
CA ASP A 65 -12.70 -8.07 -14.67
C ASP A 65 -13.21 -8.17 -13.22
N PRO A 66 -13.21 -9.36 -12.58
CA PRO A 66 -13.63 -9.52 -11.19
C PRO A 66 -12.88 -8.61 -10.20
N LEU A 67 -11.73 -8.06 -10.60
CA LEU A 67 -11.00 -7.06 -9.83
C LEU A 67 -11.70 -5.70 -9.78
N LEU A 68 -12.53 -5.36 -10.77
CA LEU A 68 -13.28 -4.09 -10.78
C LEU A 68 -14.30 -4.04 -9.64
N ASP A 69 -15.07 -5.11 -9.44
CA ASP A 69 -16.04 -5.21 -8.33
C ASP A 69 -15.36 -5.22 -6.95
N ARG A 70 -14.07 -5.57 -6.92
CA ARG A 70 -13.25 -5.58 -5.72
C ARG A 70 -12.67 -4.20 -5.39
N PHE A 71 -12.24 -3.45 -6.40
CA PHE A 71 -11.57 -2.15 -6.19
C PHE A 71 -12.50 -0.95 -6.30
N TYR A 72 -13.62 -1.11 -6.99
CA TYR A 72 -14.57 -0.03 -7.24
C TYR A 72 -15.95 -0.38 -6.69
N THR A 73 -16.60 0.62 -6.13
CA THR A 73 -18.00 0.55 -5.73
C THR A 73 -18.75 1.66 -6.46
N PRO A 74 -19.91 1.36 -7.08
CA PRO A 74 -20.74 2.40 -7.68
C PRO A 74 -21.03 3.51 -6.68
N LEU A 75 -20.86 4.77 -7.11
CA LEU A 75 -21.12 5.94 -6.25
C LEU A 75 -22.55 5.96 -5.71
N SER A 76 -23.51 5.38 -6.44
CA SER A 76 -24.91 5.24 -6.02
C SER A 76 -25.11 4.33 -4.80
N LEU A 77 -24.15 3.45 -4.51
CA LEU A 77 -24.18 2.56 -3.34
C LEU A 77 -23.42 3.14 -2.15
N CYS A 78 -22.67 4.22 -2.33
CA CYS A 78 -21.97 4.88 -1.25
C CYS A 78 -22.97 5.69 -0.40
N PRO A 79 -23.01 5.49 0.93
CA PRO A 79 -23.83 6.33 1.78
C PRO A 79 -23.40 7.80 1.64
N PRO A 80 -24.34 8.76 1.69
CA PRO A 80 -23.97 10.17 1.67
C PRO A 80 -23.01 10.48 2.82
N PRO A 81 -22.02 11.35 2.62
CA PRO A 81 -21.06 11.71 3.67
C PRO A 81 -21.84 12.20 4.88
N ASN A 82 -21.76 11.47 5.99
CA ASN A 82 -22.51 11.79 7.19
C ASN A 82 -21.81 12.96 7.91
N PRO A 83 -22.40 14.16 7.93
CA PRO A 83 -21.78 15.34 8.55
C PRO A 83 -21.67 15.21 10.08
N LEU A 84 -22.36 14.22 10.69
CA LEU A 84 -22.33 13.92 12.12
C LEU A 84 -21.29 12.86 12.50
N ILE A 85 -20.57 12.26 11.54
CA ILE A 85 -19.29 11.61 11.82
C ILE A 85 -18.29 12.75 12.05
N SER A 86 -18.50 13.50 13.12
CA SER A 86 -17.40 14.08 13.89
C SER A 86 -16.46 12.91 14.08
N CYS A 87 -15.25 12.99 13.51
CA CYS A 87 -14.23 11.99 13.72
C CYS A 87 -14.11 11.80 15.24
N SER A 88 -14.75 10.76 15.78
CA SER A 88 -14.59 10.34 17.16
C SER A 88 -13.09 10.37 17.42
N ALA A 89 -12.63 11.14 18.40
CA ALA A 89 -11.24 11.58 18.54
C ALA A 89 -10.25 10.47 18.16
N LEU A 90 -9.80 10.46 16.90
CA LEU A 90 -8.90 9.43 16.39
C LEU A 90 -7.53 9.74 16.98
N VAL A 91 -6.99 8.79 17.75
CA VAL A 91 -5.67 8.95 18.34
C VAL A 91 -4.66 8.21 17.47
N SER A 92 -3.72 8.96 16.90
CA SER A 92 -2.55 8.39 16.23
C SER A 92 -1.49 8.02 17.27
N ARG A 93 -0.97 6.79 17.19
CA ARG A 93 0.09 6.28 18.07
C ARG A 93 1.16 5.58 17.26
N ILE A 94 2.42 5.81 17.61
CA ILE A 94 3.57 5.09 17.06
C ILE A 94 3.89 3.94 18.01
N TYR A 95 3.92 2.72 17.47
CA TYR A 95 4.32 1.52 18.21
C TYR A 95 5.67 1.04 17.70
N TYR A 96 6.62 0.87 18.61
CA TYR A 96 7.89 0.22 18.32
C TYR A 96 7.73 -1.29 18.47
N VAL A 97 8.02 -2.04 17.41
CA VAL A 97 8.00 -3.51 17.42
C VAL A 97 9.42 -4.03 17.23
N PRO A 98 10.03 -4.66 18.26
CA PRO A 98 11.38 -5.19 18.17
C PRO A 98 11.56 -6.21 17.05
N ALA A 99 12.75 -6.24 16.46
CA ALA A 99 13.09 -7.21 15.41
C ALA A 99 12.95 -8.68 15.88
N ALA A 100 13.25 -8.95 17.15
CA ALA A 100 13.07 -10.27 17.75
C ALA A 100 11.60 -10.69 17.80
N ASP A 101 10.68 -9.75 18.04
CA ASP A 101 9.23 -10.03 18.03
C ASP A 101 8.74 -10.31 16.62
N ILE A 102 9.23 -9.57 15.61
CA ILE A 102 8.93 -9.88 14.20
C ILE A 102 9.43 -11.28 13.82
N ALA A 103 10.64 -11.66 14.25
CA ALA A 103 11.19 -12.99 14.01
C ALA A 103 10.32 -14.08 14.67
N ARG A 104 9.91 -13.86 15.92
CA ARG A 104 8.99 -14.76 16.63
C ARG A 104 7.64 -14.89 15.92
N LEU A 105 7.08 -13.80 15.41
CA LEU A 105 5.85 -13.84 14.61
C LEU A 105 6.02 -14.67 13.34
N GLN A 106 7.18 -14.56 12.66
CA GLN A 106 7.48 -15.42 11.52
C GLN A 106 7.61 -16.90 11.91
N ASP A 107 8.16 -17.21 13.08
CA ASP A 107 8.28 -18.59 13.55
C ASP A 107 6.92 -19.21 13.84
N ILE A 108 6.02 -18.44 14.49
CA ILE A 108 4.65 -18.89 14.79
C ILE A 108 3.81 -19.01 13.51
N ALA A 109 3.93 -18.05 12.60
CA ALA A 109 3.17 -18.03 11.34
C ALA A 109 3.73 -19.01 10.28
N GLY A 110 4.99 -19.42 10.41
CA GLY A 110 5.71 -20.26 9.47
C GLY A 110 6.70 -19.46 8.61
N ARG A 111 7.96 -19.89 8.61
CA ARG A 111 9.10 -19.21 7.94
C ARG A 111 9.05 -19.19 6.41
N LYS A 112 8.03 -19.83 5.80
CA LYS A 112 7.74 -19.72 4.36
C LYS A 112 7.15 -18.36 3.96
N HIS A 113 6.63 -17.60 4.92
CA HIS A 113 6.04 -16.28 4.70
C HIS A 113 7.01 -15.13 5.04
N SER A 114 6.88 -14.00 4.35
CA SER A 114 7.70 -12.81 4.60
C SER A 114 7.34 -12.13 5.93
N LYS A 115 8.25 -11.31 6.47
CA LYS A 115 8.02 -10.51 7.69
C LYS A 115 6.74 -9.67 7.59
N VAL A 116 6.52 -9.04 6.43
CA VAL A 116 5.34 -8.22 6.17
C VAL A 116 4.06 -9.06 6.21
N VAL A 117 4.06 -10.25 5.61
CA VAL A 117 2.89 -11.15 5.64
C VAL A 117 2.58 -11.58 7.08
N CYS A 118 3.58 -12.04 7.84
CA CYS A 118 3.37 -12.51 9.20
C CYS A 118 2.93 -11.38 10.15
N PHE A 119 3.54 -10.20 10.03
CA PHE A 119 3.16 -9.04 10.83
C PHE A 119 1.77 -8.53 10.47
N THR A 120 1.41 -8.50 9.19
CA THR A 120 0.06 -8.10 8.75
C THR A 120 -1.01 -9.06 9.24
N ALA A 121 -0.73 -10.37 9.23
CA ALA A 121 -1.64 -11.36 9.80
C ALA A 121 -1.89 -11.14 11.29
N TYR A 122 -0.81 -10.87 12.04
CA TYR A 122 -0.90 -10.56 13.47
C TYR A 122 -1.71 -9.28 13.73
N LEU A 123 -1.42 -8.22 12.98
CA LEU A 123 -2.14 -6.95 13.08
C LEU A 123 -3.63 -7.12 12.74
N TRP A 124 -3.96 -7.93 11.73
CA TRP A 124 -5.35 -8.21 11.35
C TRP A 124 -6.12 -8.90 12.48
N GLN A 125 -5.48 -9.86 13.17
CA GLN A 125 -6.09 -10.49 14.35
C GLN A 125 -6.26 -9.50 15.52
N ILE A 126 -5.31 -8.60 15.75
CA ILE A 126 -5.46 -7.55 16.77
C ILE A 126 -6.66 -6.66 16.44
N LEU A 127 -6.77 -6.21 15.18
CA LEU A 127 -7.88 -5.35 14.75
C LEU A 127 -9.23 -6.05 14.88
N ALA A 128 -9.29 -7.35 14.54
CA ALA A 128 -10.49 -8.16 14.74
C ALA A 128 -10.88 -8.27 16.22
N ARG A 129 -9.90 -8.38 17.15
CA ARG A 129 -10.17 -8.37 18.60
C ARG A 129 -10.72 -7.04 19.11
N SER A 130 -10.38 -5.94 18.44
CA SER A 130 -10.88 -4.60 18.79
C SER A 130 -12.18 -4.22 18.07
N ALA A 131 -12.75 -5.10 17.26
CA ALA A 131 -13.97 -4.82 16.52
C ALA A 131 -15.16 -4.59 17.46
N ASN A 132 -16.01 -3.59 17.15
CA ASN A 132 -17.20 -3.29 17.94
C ASN A 132 -18.27 -4.39 17.78
N LEU A 133 -19.21 -4.47 18.73
CA LEU A 133 -20.29 -5.50 18.75
C LEU A 133 -21.17 -5.55 17.48
N GLY A 134 -21.14 -4.53 16.61
CA GLY A 134 -21.86 -4.49 15.34
C GLY A 134 -21.04 -4.89 14.10
N GLU A 135 -19.73 -5.01 14.22
CA GLU A 135 -18.82 -5.26 13.09
C GLU A 135 -18.71 -6.77 12.82
N LYS A 136 -19.30 -7.20 11.69
CA LYS A 136 -19.33 -8.63 11.32
C LYS A 136 -18.10 -9.09 10.56
N SER A 137 -17.37 -8.17 9.92
CA SER A 137 -16.18 -8.46 9.13
C SER A 137 -15.08 -7.43 9.36
N CYS A 138 -13.84 -7.85 9.12
CA CYS A 138 -12.65 -7.04 9.25
C CYS A 138 -11.83 -7.16 7.96
N SER A 139 -11.48 -6.01 7.37
CA SER A 139 -10.66 -5.94 6.16
C SER A 139 -9.22 -5.57 6.48
N MET A 140 -8.28 -6.10 5.70
CA MET A 140 -6.86 -5.75 5.79
C MET A 140 -6.26 -5.67 4.39
N GLY A 141 -5.55 -4.59 4.08
CA GLY A 141 -4.91 -4.37 2.79
C GLY A 141 -3.44 -3.98 2.93
N ILE A 142 -2.66 -4.27 1.88
CA ILE A 142 -1.25 -3.87 1.77
C ILE A 142 -1.07 -3.12 0.46
N VAL A 143 -0.45 -1.94 0.51
CA VAL A 143 -0.02 -1.23 -0.70
C VAL A 143 1.25 -1.89 -1.24
N VAL A 144 1.24 -2.23 -2.52
CA VAL A 144 2.33 -2.90 -3.23
C VAL A 144 2.88 -1.95 -4.30
N ASP A 145 4.20 -1.80 -4.37
CA ASP A 145 4.88 -1.10 -5.47
C ASP A 145 4.97 -2.01 -6.71
N GLY A 146 4.47 -1.53 -7.83
CA GLY A 146 4.42 -2.23 -9.11
C GLY A 146 5.65 -2.04 -9.97
N ARG A 147 6.57 -1.11 -9.66
CA ARG A 147 7.72 -0.79 -10.53
C ARG A 147 8.52 -2.01 -10.93
N THR A 148 8.89 -2.84 -9.96
CA THR A 148 9.66 -4.07 -10.21
C THR A 148 8.90 -5.10 -11.04
N ARG A 149 7.57 -5.10 -10.99
CA ARG A 149 6.69 -6.04 -11.71
C ARG A 149 6.42 -5.60 -13.14
N MET A 150 6.44 -4.29 -13.37
CA MET A 150 6.23 -3.68 -14.69
C MET A 150 7.54 -3.55 -15.50
N LYS A 151 8.70 -3.91 -14.92
CA LYS A 151 10.02 -3.85 -15.58
C LYS A 151 10.05 -4.59 -16.93
N ASN A 152 9.46 -5.77 -17.00
CA ASN A 152 9.45 -6.59 -18.23
C ASN A 152 8.55 -5.99 -19.33
N VAL A 153 7.62 -5.12 -18.97
CA VAL A 153 6.63 -4.53 -19.89
C VAL A 153 7.14 -3.22 -20.47
N HIS A 154 7.74 -2.37 -19.64
CA HIS A 154 8.14 -1.00 -20.02
C HIS A 154 9.65 -0.77 -20.00
N GLY A 155 10.45 -1.76 -19.63
CA GLY A 155 11.89 -1.68 -19.48
C GLY A 155 12.34 -1.32 -18.07
N GLU A 156 13.42 -1.96 -17.61
CA GLU A 156 13.94 -1.83 -16.24
C GLU A 156 14.29 -0.40 -15.86
N LYS A 157 15.17 0.24 -16.64
CA LYS A 157 15.64 1.61 -16.40
C LYS A 157 14.50 2.64 -16.43
N PHE A 158 13.42 2.35 -17.14
CA PHE A 158 12.26 3.22 -17.20
C PHE A 158 11.46 3.16 -15.89
N MET A 159 11.11 1.96 -15.42
CA MET A 159 10.29 1.82 -14.22
C MET A 159 11.00 2.29 -12.96
N GLU A 160 12.32 2.14 -12.88
CA GLU A 160 13.13 2.67 -11.77
C GLU A 160 13.06 4.19 -11.66
N ASN A 161 13.02 4.88 -12.80
CA ASN A 161 12.96 6.33 -12.85
C ASN A 161 11.53 6.87 -13.03
N TYR A 162 10.52 6.01 -13.09
CA TYR A 162 9.15 6.46 -13.32
C TYR A 162 8.61 7.24 -12.12
N PHE A 163 8.23 8.49 -12.37
CA PHE A 163 7.60 9.36 -11.40
C PHE A 163 6.09 9.38 -11.59
N GLY A 164 5.37 8.92 -10.57
CA GLY A 164 3.92 8.78 -10.58
C GLY A 164 3.47 7.60 -9.72
N ASN A 165 2.17 7.33 -9.71
CA ASN A 165 1.63 6.17 -9.01
C ASN A 165 1.89 4.90 -9.82
N VAL A 166 2.55 3.92 -9.20
CA VAL A 166 2.62 2.53 -9.71
C VAL A 166 2.32 1.61 -8.53
N ILE A 167 1.10 1.69 -8.02
CA ILE A 167 0.70 0.99 -6.81
C ILE A 167 -0.49 0.09 -7.06
N SER A 168 -0.64 -0.93 -6.21
CA SER A 168 -1.86 -1.70 -6.08
C SER A 168 -2.17 -1.90 -4.61
N ALA A 169 -3.44 -2.06 -4.25
CA ALA A 169 -3.87 -2.22 -2.86
C ALA A 169 -4.68 -3.51 -2.66
N PRO A 170 -4.10 -4.71 -2.89
CA PRO A 170 -4.78 -5.96 -2.58
C PRO A 170 -5.18 -6.01 -1.11
N TYR A 171 -6.38 -6.53 -0.85
CA TYR A 171 -6.92 -6.64 0.50
C TYR A 171 -7.73 -7.91 0.70
N GLY A 172 -7.78 -8.44 1.92
CA GLY A 172 -8.68 -9.50 2.34
C GLY A 172 -9.84 -8.95 3.18
N ASN A 173 -10.96 -9.65 3.17
CA ASN A 173 -12.06 -9.45 4.12
C ASN A 173 -12.45 -10.81 4.68
N LEU A 174 -12.50 -10.92 6.01
CA LEU A 174 -12.94 -12.10 6.72
C LEU A 174 -13.88 -11.70 7.84
N ARG A 175 -14.70 -12.65 8.29
CA ARG A 175 -15.54 -12.43 9.47
C ARG A 175 -14.67 -12.31 10.71
N VAL A 176 -15.10 -11.46 11.65
CA VAL A 176 -14.38 -11.26 12.91
C VAL A 176 -14.25 -12.59 13.66
N GLU A 177 -15.35 -13.34 13.80
CA GLU A 177 -15.37 -14.66 14.44
C GLU A 177 -14.30 -15.61 13.85
N SER A 178 -14.23 -15.71 12.52
CA SER A 178 -13.27 -16.58 11.84
C SER A 178 -11.83 -16.16 12.10
N LEU A 179 -11.53 -14.85 12.08
CA LEU A 179 -10.18 -14.32 12.35
C LEU A 179 -9.71 -14.62 13.79
N LEU A 180 -10.64 -14.66 14.74
CA LEU A 180 -10.35 -14.94 16.14
C LEU A 180 -10.08 -16.43 16.40
N ASP A 181 -10.75 -17.31 15.66
CA ASP A 181 -10.62 -18.76 15.77
C ASP A 181 -9.37 -19.31 15.05
N MET A 182 -8.91 -18.62 14.01
CA MET A 182 -7.73 -19.02 13.23
C MET A 182 -6.42 -18.88 14.01
N LYS A 183 -5.51 -19.82 13.79
CA LYS A 183 -4.11 -19.69 14.19
C LYS A 183 -3.42 -18.65 13.32
N LEU A 184 -2.38 -18.00 13.86
CA LEU A 184 -1.63 -16.98 13.13
C LEU A 184 -1.09 -17.48 11.77
N ALA A 185 -0.66 -18.74 11.69
CA ALA A 185 -0.21 -19.36 10.44
C ALA A 185 -1.31 -19.45 9.36
N GLU A 186 -2.56 -19.69 9.78
CA GLU A 186 -3.70 -19.74 8.88
C GLU A 186 -4.04 -18.33 8.37
N VAL A 187 -4.02 -17.33 9.25
CA VAL A 187 -4.22 -15.93 8.84
C VAL A 187 -3.10 -15.46 7.92
N ALA A 188 -1.84 -15.84 8.18
CA ALA A 188 -0.71 -15.54 7.30
C ALA A 188 -0.87 -16.20 5.91
N GLN A 189 -1.44 -17.40 5.86
CA GLN A 189 -1.77 -18.06 4.60
C GLN A 189 -2.88 -17.31 3.84
N GLU A 190 -3.89 -16.78 4.53
CA GLU A 190 -4.91 -15.91 3.91
C GLU A 190 -4.30 -14.60 3.40
N VAL A 191 -3.46 -13.94 4.19
CA VAL A 191 -2.70 -12.75 3.76
C VAL A 191 -1.92 -13.04 2.48
N TYR A 192 -1.19 -14.16 2.45
CA TYR A 192 -0.47 -14.57 1.26
C TYR A 192 -1.38 -14.82 0.06
N LYS A 193 -2.54 -15.46 0.25
CA LYS A 193 -3.48 -15.76 -0.85
C LYS A 193 -3.94 -14.49 -1.57
N TRP A 194 -4.40 -13.48 -0.84
CA TRP A 194 -4.87 -12.25 -1.47
C TRP A 194 -3.74 -11.31 -1.91
N LEU A 195 -2.56 -11.40 -1.30
CA LEU A 195 -1.40 -10.57 -1.66
C LEU A 195 -0.64 -11.10 -2.87
N SER A 196 -0.49 -12.42 -2.99
CA SER A 196 0.36 -13.07 -3.99
C SER A 196 0.05 -12.67 -5.45
N PRO A 197 -1.19 -12.44 -5.90
CA PRO A 197 -1.46 -12.03 -7.28
C PRO A 197 -0.84 -10.66 -7.65
N ALA A 198 -0.78 -9.74 -6.68
CA ALA A 198 -0.14 -8.43 -6.87
C ALA A 198 1.39 -8.49 -6.71
N VAL A 199 1.92 -9.56 -6.12
CA VAL A 199 3.34 -9.67 -5.76
C VAL A 199 4.13 -10.55 -6.73
N LEU A 200 3.54 -11.64 -7.22
CA LEU A 200 4.15 -12.60 -8.13
C LEU A 200 3.98 -12.14 -9.57
N THR A 201 5.05 -12.06 -10.35
CA THR A 201 5.04 -11.63 -11.76
C THR A 201 4.36 -12.66 -12.66
N ASN A 202 3.12 -12.41 -13.06
CA ASN A 202 2.40 -13.14 -14.09
C ASN A 202 1.56 -12.16 -14.95
N ASP A 203 0.92 -12.63 -16.01
CA ASP A 203 0.14 -11.76 -16.90
C ASP A 203 -1.03 -11.03 -16.20
N SER A 204 -1.55 -11.61 -15.11
CA SER A 204 -2.62 -10.98 -14.30
C SER A 204 -2.11 -9.90 -13.33
N THR A 205 -0.80 -9.84 -13.04
CA THR A 205 -0.19 -8.84 -12.15
C THR A 205 -0.32 -7.45 -12.73
N GLN A 206 -0.21 -7.30 -14.05
CA GLN A 206 -0.24 -5.98 -14.70
C GLN A 206 -1.60 -5.30 -14.48
N THR A 207 -2.67 -6.08 -14.51
CA THR A 207 -4.05 -5.64 -14.28
C THR A 207 -4.23 -4.97 -12.91
N TYR A 208 -3.55 -5.46 -11.87
CA TYR A 208 -3.59 -4.86 -10.52
C TYR A 208 -3.01 -3.44 -10.45
N PHE A 209 -2.12 -3.07 -11.37
CA PHE A 209 -1.42 -1.78 -11.37
C PHE A 209 -2.05 -0.78 -12.35
N TYR A 210 -2.64 -1.23 -13.46
CA TYR A 210 -3.25 -0.32 -14.44
C TYR A 210 -4.48 0.44 -13.91
N TYR A 211 -5.18 -0.08 -12.91
CA TYR A 211 -6.36 0.58 -12.33
C TYR A 211 -6.00 1.72 -11.36
N TYR A 212 -4.79 1.70 -10.79
CA TYR A 212 -4.35 2.64 -9.74
C TYR A 212 -3.25 3.61 -10.21
N SER A 213 -2.84 3.57 -11.48
CA SER A 213 -1.68 4.31 -12.00
C SER A 213 -1.99 5.64 -12.72
N ASN A 214 -3.16 6.25 -12.51
CA ASN A 214 -3.54 7.54 -13.14
C ASN A 214 -3.64 8.70 -12.15
#